data_AF-A0A6A4QH49-F1
#
_entry.id   AF-A0A6A4QH49-F1
#
_cell.length_a   1.000
_cell.length_b   1.000
_cell.length_c   1.000
_cell.angle_alpha   90.00
_cell.angle_beta   90.00
_cell.angle_gamma   90.00
#
_symmetry.space_group_name_H-M   'P 1'
#
loop_
_entity.id
_entity.type
_entity.pdbx_description
1 polymer ?
#
loop_
_entity_poly.entity_id
_entity_poly.type
_entity_poly.pdbx_seq_one_letter_code
_entity_poly.pdbx_strand_id
1 'polypeptide(L)'
;MAGIWQKILVFKKKCDAALNPKERGKLEIASMSEREDNDSDAPEEFTAQQGIQLDEEIQKIQRENKARVVREGKERRRQWAQKLTPRPSKSDKNSQNVTSAEPQRESNTTAGFLPDNIVQMLAAREKKVFVSDNNQDEDVKNTSTKRKRTSKKSGLEPVILSEIGPPQCLNSALDFLSERKRSVPRSNSVLNNSSRALRLLSSSGVLGRK
;
A
#
# COMPACT_ATOMS: atom_id res chain seq x y z
N MET A 1 -15.25 19.93 -28.29
CA MET A 1 -15.27 20.61 -26.97
C MET A 1 -16.66 20.69 -26.32
N ALA A 2 -17.78 20.49 -27.04
CA ALA A 2 -19.14 20.61 -26.46
C ALA A 2 -19.54 19.49 -25.46
N GLY A 3 -19.01 18.27 -25.60
CA GLY A 3 -19.43 17.12 -24.77
C GLY A 3 -18.94 17.13 -23.32
N ILE A 4 -17.90 17.91 -23.00
CA ILE A 4 -17.36 18.02 -21.64
C ILE A 4 -18.25 18.93 -20.79
N TRP A 5 -18.69 20.06 -21.35
CA TRP A 5 -19.60 20.99 -20.71
C TRP A 5 -20.96 20.36 -20.40
N GLN A 6 -21.48 19.50 -21.28
CA GLN A 6 -22.71 18.77 -21.03
C GLN A 6 -22.59 17.77 -19.88
N LYS A 7 -21.44 17.11 -19.73
CA LYS A 7 -21.19 16.20 -18.60
C LYS A 7 -21.04 16.95 -17.27
N ILE A 8 -20.38 18.11 -17.29
CA ILE A 8 -20.26 18.98 -16.11
C ILE A 8 -21.64 19.50 -15.68
N LEU A 9 -22.48 19.92 -16.62
CA LEU A 9 -23.82 20.42 -16.33
C LEU A 9 -24.74 19.34 -15.76
N VAL A 10 -24.65 18.10 -16.26
CA VAL A 10 -25.40 16.95 -15.72
C VAL A 10 -24.90 16.59 -14.33
N PHE A 11 -23.60 16.67 -14.07
CA PHE A 11 -23.03 16.41 -12.74
C PHE A 11 -23.47 17.48 -11.73
N LYS A 12 -23.43 18.76 -12.10
CA LYS A 12 -23.89 19.90 -11.30
C LYS A 12 -25.37 19.73 -10.89
N LYS A 13 -26.26 19.46 -11.85
CA LYS A 13 -27.68 19.21 -11.58
C LYS A 13 -27.94 18.03 -10.64
N LYS A 14 -27.09 16.99 -10.70
CA LYS A 14 -27.23 15.80 -9.83
C LYS A 14 -26.74 16.07 -8.41
N CYS A 15 -25.75 16.95 -8.24
CA CYS A 15 -25.31 17.41 -6.93
C CYS A 15 -26.35 18.32 -6.27
N ASP A 16 -26.97 19.23 -7.03
CA ASP A 16 -27.97 20.16 -6.50
C ASP A 16 -29.27 19.44 -6.07
N ALA A 17 -29.61 18.33 -6.72
CA ALA A 17 -30.73 17.47 -6.34
C ALA A 17 -30.49 16.63 -5.07
N ALA A 18 -29.24 16.49 -4.64
CA ALA A 18 -28.85 15.72 -3.45
C ALA A 18 -28.79 16.59 -2.17
N LEU A 19 -28.97 17.92 -2.28
CA LEU A 19 -29.08 18.80 -1.11
C LEU A 19 -30.51 18.83 -0.56
N ASN A 20 -30.60 18.49 0.73
CA ASN A 20 -31.81 18.49 1.54
C ASN A 20 -32.61 19.81 1.42
N PRO A 21 -33.93 19.78 1.20
CA PRO A 21 -34.75 21.00 1.06
C PRO A 21 -34.84 21.83 2.35
N LYS A 22 -34.43 21.28 3.50
CA LYS A 22 -34.43 21.97 4.80
C LYS A 22 -33.33 23.03 4.97
N GLU A 23 -32.33 23.09 4.09
CA GLU A 23 -31.27 24.11 4.14
C GLU A 23 -31.47 25.29 3.19
N ARG A 24 -32.40 25.19 2.22
CA ARG A 24 -32.69 26.29 1.30
C ARG A 24 -33.40 27.47 1.97
N GLY A 25 -34.19 27.23 3.01
CA GLY A 25 -34.95 28.26 3.72
C GLY A 25 -34.19 28.98 4.85
N LYS A 26 -32.92 28.65 5.11
CA LYS A 26 -32.11 29.31 6.15
C LYS A 26 -31.11 30.35 5.62
N LEU A 27 -30.98 30.47 4.31
CA LEU A 27 -30.04 31.39 3.67
C LEU A 27 -30.69 32.70 3.18
N GLU A 28 -32.00 32.89 3.36
CA GLU A 28 -32.71 34.05 2.82
C GLU A 28 -32.98 35.17 3.86
N ILE A 29 -32.49 35.05 5.10
CA ILE A 29 -32.72 36.06 6.17
C ILE A 29 -31.44 36.81 6.57
N ALA A 30 -30.27 36.49 6.03
CA ALA A 30 -29.03 37.21 6.36
C ALA A 30 -28.61 38.27 5.32
N SER A 31 -29.49 38.62 4.38
CA SER A 31 -29.18 39.54 3.28
C SER A 31 -29.85 40.90 3.45
N MET A 32 -29.54 41.67 4.51
CA MET A 32 -29.61 43.14 4.55
C MET A 32 -28.93 43.65 5.83
N SER A 33 -28.10 44.70 5.68
CA SER A 33 -27.31 45.42 6.71
C SER A 33 -25.92 44.77 6.94
N GLU A 34 -24.78 45.33 6.55
CA GLU A 34 -24.38 46.72 6.28
C GLU A 34 -23.46 46.78 5.05
N ARG A 35 -23.52 47.91 4.35
CA ARG A 35 -22.56 48.31 3.33
C ARG A 35 -21.25 48.70 4.03
N GLU A 36 -20.19 47.95 3.81
CA GLU A 36 -18.83 48.48 3.88
C GLU A 36 -18.04 47.90 2.71
N ASP A 37 -17.80 48.74 1.70
CA ASP A 37 -16.89 48.48 0.59
C ASP A 37 -15.45 48.47 1.16
N ASN A 38 -14.96 47.31 1.59
CA ASN A 38 -13.57 47.10 1.96
C ASN A 38 -12.91 46.09 1.01
N ASP A 39 -12.51 46.58 -0.16
CA ASP A 39 -11.52 45.93 -1.05
C ASP A 39 -10.12 45.96 -0.38
N SER A 40 -9.96 45.22 0.73
CA SER A 40 -8.64 44.99 1.34
C SER A 40 -8.21 43.54 1.13
N ASP A 41 -7.45 43.34 0.04
CA ASP A 41 -6.73 42.12 -0.34
C ASP A 41 -5.50 41.84 0.58
N ALA A 42 -5.61 42.19 1.87
CA ALA A 42 -4.54 42.03 2.85
C ALA A 42 -4.87 40.85 3.78
N PRO A 43 -3.95 39.88 3.97
CA PRO A 43 -4.21 38.73 4.82
C PRO A 43 -4.46 39.19 6.27
N GLU A 44 -5.47 38.58 6.89
CA GLU A 44 -5.82 38.75 8.29
C GLU A 44 -4.57 38.50 9.17
N GLU A 45 -4.05 39.56 9.81
CA GLU A 45 -2.85 39.48 10.64
C GLU A 45 -3.15 38.71 11.92
N PHE A 46 -2.93 37.38 11.90
CA PHE A 46 -3.00 36.56 13.10
C PHE A 46 -2.00 37.07 14.14
N THR A 47 -2.49 37.33 15.35
CA THR A 47 -1.61 37.73 16.46
C THR A 47 -0.64 36.59 16.76
N ALA A 48 0.64 36.87 16.98
CA ALA A 48 1.68 35.85 17.17
C ALA A 48 1.32 34.78 18.23
N GLN A 49 0.54 35.15 19.24
CA GLN A 49 0.06 34.24 20.28
C GLN A 49 -0.97 33.20 19.78
N GLN A 50 -1.82 33.57 18.81
CA GLN A 50 -2.78 32.66 18.18
C GLN A 50 -2.06 31.65 17.27
N GLY A 51 -1.00 32.09 16.57
CA GLY A 51 -0.16 31.20 15.76
C GLY A 51 0.50 30.08 16.59
N ILE A 52 1.05 30.43 17.76
CA ILE A 52 1.66 29.45 18.67
C ILE A 52 0.64 28.41 19.15
N GLN A 53 -0.58 28.84 19.50
CA GLN A 53 -1.65 27.92 19.94
C GLN A 53 -2.06 26.93 18.84
N LEU A 54 -2.20 27.40 17.61
CA LEU A 54 -2.53 26.54 16.46
C LEU A 54 -1.41 25.53 16.18
N ASP A 55 -0.15 25.95 16.23
CA ASP A 55 1.00 25.07 16.02
C ASP A 55 1.09 23.97 17.09
N GLU A 56 0.81 24.31 18.36
CA GLU A 56 0.76 23.32 19.44
C GLU A 56 -0.35 22.27 19.22
N GLU A 57 -1.52 22.71 18.75
CA GLU A 57 -2.63 21.82 18.41
C GLU A 57 -2.30 20.91 17.22
N ILE A 58 -1.70 21.46 16.17
CA ILE A 58 -1.23 20.69 15.01
C ILE A 58 -0.21 19.63 15.45
N GLN A 59 0.77 20.01 16.28
CA GLN A 59 1.76 19.06 16.79
C GLN A 59 1.14 17.97 17.67
N LYS A 60 0.11 18.29 18.46
CA LYS A 60 -0.63 17.32 19.26
C LYS A 60 -1.35 16.32 18.35
N ILE A 61 -2.08 16.79 17.36
CA ILE A 61 -2.80 15.94 16.39
C ILE A 61 -1.83 15.03 15.62
N GLN A 62 -0.69 15.56 15.19
CA GLN A 62 0.33 14.75 14.49
C GLN A 62 0.87 13.61 15.36
N ARG A 63 1.17 13.90 16.65
CA ARG A 63 1.63 12.88 17.61
C ARG A 63 0.58 11.80 17.84
N GLU A 64 -0.67 12.20 18.04
CA GLU A 64 -1.80 11.28 18.24
C GLU A 64 -2.06 10.40 17.01
N ASN A 65 -2.05 10.98 15.81
CA ASN A 65 -2.26 10.26 14.56
C ASN A 65 -1.14 9.25 14.33
N LYS A 66 0.12 9.63 14.54
CA LYS A 66 1.26 8.71 14.46
C LYS A 66 1.11 7.53 15.42
N ALA A 67 0.70 7.78 16.67
CA ALA A 67 0.47 6.73 17.64
C ALA A 67 -0.69 5.80 17.22
N ARG A 68 -1.78 6.35 16.67
CA ARG A 68 -2.93 5.59 16.17
C ARG A 68 -2.53 4.68 15.01
N VAL A 69 -1.82 5.20 14.01
CA VAL A 69 -1.36 4.44 12.84
C VAL A 69 -0.47 3.26 13.26
N VAL A 70 0.43 3.46 14.23
CA VAL A 70 1.29 2.39 14.74
C VAL A 70 0.46 1.29 15.42
N ARG A 71 -0.52 1.66 16.26
CA ARG A 71 -1.41 0.67 16.91
C ARG A 71 -2.21 -0.12 15.88
N GLU A 72 -2.84 0.56 14.94
CA GLU A 72 -3.66 -0.08 13.91
C GLU A 72 -2.83 -0.99 13.02
N GLY A 73 -1.63 -0.55 12.60
CA GLY A 73 -0.71 -1.38 11.83
C GLY A 73 -0.27 -2.63 12.60
N LYS A 74 -0.01 -2.52 13.91
CA LYS A 74 0.32 -3.66 14.77
C LYS A 74 -0.87 -4.62 14.90
N GLU A 75 -2.08 -4.10 15.03
CA GLU A 75 -3.30 -4.90 15.12
C GLU A 75 -3.60 -5.64 13.80
N ARG A 76 -3.46 -4.97 12.65
CA ARG A 76 -3.58 -5.63 11.35
C ARG A 76 -2.59 -6.78 11.20
N ARG A 77 -1.33 -6.60 11.61
CA ARG A 77 -0.33 -7.69 11.59
C ARG A 77 -0.73 -8.86 12.51
N ARG A 78 -1.28 -8.59 13.70
CA ARG A 78 -1.79 -9.63 14.61
C ARG A 78 -2.94 -10.42 13.98
N GLN A 79 -3.93 -9.73 13.41
CA GLN A 79 -5.04 -10.37 12.71
C GLN A 79 -4.56 -11.18 11.50
N TRP A 80 -3.59 -10.66 10.75
CA TRP A 80 -3.02 -11.36 9.60
C TRP A 80 -2.30 -12.64 10.03
N ALA A 81 -1.50 -12.60 11.09
CA ALA A 81 -0.87 -13.78 11.67
C ALA A 81 -1.90 -14.81 12.15
N GLN A 82 -2.98 -14.40 12.82
CA GLN A 82 -4.07 -15.29 13.22
C GLN A 82 -4.78 -15.96 12.03
N LYS A 83 -4.91 -15.27 10.89
CA LYS A 83 -5.46 -15.85 9.66
C LYS A 83 -4.47 -16.80 8.97
N LEU A 84 -3.16 -16.50 9.03
CA LEU A 84 -2.12 -17.28 8.38
C LEU A 84 -1.77 -18.57 9.13
N THR A 85 -1.78 -18.52 10.47
CA THR A 85 -1.55 -19.69 11.31
C THR A 85 -2.89 -20.18 11.85
N PRO A 86 -3.44 -21.31 11.36
CA PRO A 86 -4.54 -21.99 12.00
C PRO A 86 -4.04 -22.41 13.38
N ARG A 87 -4.39 -21.64 14.40
CA ARG A 87 -4.10 -22.03 15.77
C ARG A 87 -5.08 -23.16 16.10
N PRO A 88 -4.62 -24.33 16.56
CA PRO A 88 -5.55 -25.32 17.08
C PRO A 88 -6.35 -24.63 18.18
N SER A 89 -7.68 -24.65 18.06
CA SER A 89 -8.55 -24.22 19.13
C SER A 89 -8.12 -24.98 20.38
N LYS A 90 -7.89 -24.26 21.47
CA LYS A 90 -7.80 -24.92 22.76
C LYS A 90 -9.20 -25.48 23.00
N SER A 91 -9.39 -26.75 22.68
CA SER A 91 -10.59 -27.49 23.03
C SER A 91 -10.63 -27.55 24.55
N ASP A 92 -11.46 -26.70 25.12
CA ASP A 92 -11.90 -26.88 26.48
C ASP A 92 -12.54 -28.26 26.58
N LYS A 93 -11.98 -29.09 27.46
CA LYS A 93 -12.50 -30.40 27.80
C LYS A 93 -13.92 -30.21 28.33
N ASN A 94 -14.94 -30.56 27.54
CA ASN A 94 -16.23 -30.94 28.08
C ASN A 94 -16.75 -32.19 27.34
N SER A 95 -16.67 -33.28 28.07
CA SER A 95 -17.07 -34.65 27.77
C SER A 95 -18.59 -34.84 27.81
N GLN A 96 -19.19 -35.47 26.79
CA GLN A 96 -20.26 -36.50 26.87
C GLN A 96 -20.63 -36.96 25.43
N ASN A 97 -20.07 -38.06 24.89
CA ASN A 97 -20.55 -39.45 24.96
C ASN A 97 -22.03 -39.66 24.57
N VAL A 98 -22.31 -40.10 23.33
CA VAL A 98 -23.37 -41.07 22.96
C VAL A 98 -22.92 -41.86 21.71
N THR A 99 -23.20 -43.15 21.77
CA THR A 99 -22.61 -44.30 21.08
C THR A 99 -23.33 -44.74 19.79
N SER A 100 -22.54 -45.35 18.89
CA SER A 100 -22.86 -46.45 17.95
C SER A 100 -23.71 -46.22 16.70
N ALA A 101 -23.07 -46.35 15.53
CA ALA A 101 -23.39 -47.40 14.55
C ALA A 101 -22.27 -47.48 13.50
N GLU A 102 -21.66 -48.65 13.36
CA GLU A 102 -20.71 -48.99 12.30
C GLU A 102 -21.29 -50.15 11.47
N PRO A 103 -21.00 -50.18 10.15
CA PRO A 103 -20.28 -51.36 9.66
C PRO A 103 -19.10 -50.97 8.77
N GLN A 104 -17.91 -51.31 9.26
CA GLN A 104 -16.78 -51.94 8.59
C GLN A 104 -16.71 -51.78 7.05
N ARG A 105 -15.88 -50.83 6.62
CA ARG A 105 -14.92 -51.06 5.53
C ARG A 105 -13.55 -50.55 5.95
N GLU A 106 -12.74 -51.50 6.35
CA GLU A 106 -11.34 -51.33 6.70
C GLU A 106 -10.55 -50.89 5.46
N SER A 107 -10.06 -49.65 5.48
CA SER A 107 -8.76 -49.32 4.90
C SER A 107 -8.12 -48.39 5.90
N ASN A 108 -7.18 -48.97 6.65
CA ASN A 108 -6.52 -48.37 7.80
C ASN A 108 -5.89 -47.03 7.41
N THR A 109 -6.56 -45.94 7.78
CA THR A 109 -5.98 -44.61 7.66
C THR A 109 -4.87 -44.49 8.70
N THR A 110 -3.63 -44.65 8.23
CA THR A 110 -2.47 -44.15 8.97
C THR A 110 -2.75 -42.68 9.26
N ALA A 111 -2.92 -42.34 10.54
CA ALA A 111 -3.35 -41.03 10.99
C ALA A 111 -2.46 -39.94 10.36
N GLY A 112 -2.99 -39.23 9.36
CA GLY A 112 -2.27 -38.20 8.60
C GLY A 112 -2.29 -38.37 7.08
N PHE A 113 -2.72 -39.52 6.54
CA PHE A 113 -2.81 -39.75 5.10
C PHE A 113 -4.25 -39.72 4.57
N LEU A 114 -4.38 -39.40 3.28
CA LEU A 114 -5.65 -39.51 2.55
C LEU A 114 -6.09 -40.98 2.51
N PRO A 115 -7.40 -41.27 2.63
CA PRO A 115 -7.93 -42.62 2.46
C PRO A 115 -7.48 -43.24 1.13
N ASP A 116 -7.11 -44.51 1.16
CA ASP A 116 -6.57 -45.25 0.00
C ASP A 116 -7.48 -45.18 -1.22
N ASN A 117 -8.80 -45.16 -1.01
CA ASN A 117 -9.79 -44.98 -2.07
C ASN A 117 -9.55 -43.68 -2.88
N ILE A 118 -9.23 -42.58 -2.21
CA ILE A 118 -8.96 -41.29 -2.87
C ILE A 118 -7.62 -41.31 -3.59
N VAL A 119 -6.58 -41.89 -2.98
CA VAL A 119 -5.24 -42.03 -3.58
C VAL A 119 -5.32 -42.87 -4.85
N GLN A 120 -6.04 -44.00 -4.82
CA GLN A 120 -6.24 -44.87 -5.97
C GLN A 120 -7.03 -44.17 -7.09
N MET A 121 -8.04 -43.37 -6.74
CA MET A 121 -8.78 -42.52 -7.68
C MET A 121 -7.89 -41.49 -8.38
N LEU A 122 -6.98 -40.85 -7.64
CA LEU A 122 -6.04 -39.86 -8.18
C LEU A 122 -5.00 -40.51 -9.09
N ALA A 123 -4.42 -41.63 -8.66
CA ALA A 123 -3.46 -42.40 -9.45
C ALA A 123 -4.05 -42.91 -10.77
N ALA A 124 -5.32 -43.36 -10.77
CA ALA A 124 -6.00 -43.78 -12.00
C ALA A 124 -6.21 -42.61 -12.98
N ARG A 125 -6.52 -41.41 -12.48
CA ARG A 125 -6.65 -40.20 -13.30
C ARG A 125 -5.31 -39.75 -13.87
N GLU A 126 -4.25 -39.77 -13.08
CA GLU A 126 -2.91 -39.41 -13.51
C GLU A 126 -2.39 -40.35 -14.61
N LYS A 127 -2.55 -41.67 -14.44
CA LYS A 127 -2.22 -42.66 -15.48
C LYS A 127 -2.96 -42.40 -16.79
N LYS A 128 -4.22 -41.96 -16.74
CA LYS A 128 -4.99 -41.62 -17.96
C LYS A 128 -4.49 -40.35 -18.64
N VAL A 129 -4.08 -39.34 -17.88
CA VAL A 129 -3.60 -38.05 -18.40
C VAL A 129 -2.20 -38.18 -19.02
N PHE A 130 -1.30 -38.99 -18.43
CA PHE A 130 0.06 -39.16 -18.96
C PHE A 130 0.15 -39.99 -20.26
N VAL A 131 -0.82 -40.87 -20.55
CA VAL A 131 -0.82 -41.64 -21.81
C VAL A 131 -1.27 -40.80 -23.02
N SER A 132 -1.98 -39.70 -22.79
CA SER A 132 -2.47 -38.83 -23.87
C SER A 132 -1.46 -37.82 -24.40
N ASP A 133 -0.24 -37.75 -23.83
CA ASP A 133 0.78 -36.76 -24.22
C ASP A 133 2.03 -37.39 -24.87
N ASN A 134 2.00 -38.69 -25.21
CA ASN A 134 3.15 -39.38 -25.82
C ASN A 134 2.85 -40.04 -27.18
N ASN A 135 1.79 -39.65 -27.89
CA ASN A 135 1.60 -40.08 -29.28
C ASN A 135 1.02 -38.95 -30.13
N GLN A 136 1.93 -38.34 -30.89
CA GLN A 136 1.82 -37.98 -32.30
C GLN A 136 0.65 -37.10 -32.74
N ASP A 137 1.05 -35.94 -33.26
CA ASP A 137 0.33 -34.99 -34.12
C ASP A 137 -0.97 -35.51 -34.73
N GLU A 138 -2.08 -34.81 -34.51
CA GLU A 138 -3.00 -34.35 -35.57
C GLU A 138 -4.07 -33.40 -35.02
N ASP A 139 -4.44 -32.43 -35.86
CA ASP A 139 -5.38 -31.34 -35.63
C ASP A 139 -6.81 -31.77 -35.24
N VAL A 140 -7.31 -31.39 -34.06
CA VAL A 140 -8.76 -31.15 -33.84
C VAL A 140 -9.02 -30.03 -32.82
N LYS A 141 -9.56 -28.91 -33.33
CA LYS A 141 -10.19 -27.83 -32.56
C LYS A 141 -11.23 -28.37 -31.59
N ASN A 142 -11.08 -28.11 -30.29
CA ASN A 142 -12.20 -28.13 -29.34
C ASN A 142 -12.13 -26.94 -28.38
N THR A 143 -13.23 -26.17 -28.37
CA THR A 143 -13.44 -24.90 -27.69
C THR A 143 -13.61 -25.08 -26.19
N SER A 144 -12.55 -24.87 -25.42
CA SER A 144 -12.70 -24.66 -23.96
C SER A 144 -12.87 -23.17 -23.66
N THR A 145 -13.97 -22.82 -23.00
CA THR A 145 -14.33 -21.48 -22.54
C THR A 145 -13.22 -20.87 -21.68
N LYS A 146 -12.40 -20.01 -22.28
CA LYS A 146 -11.45 -19.16 -21.56
C LYS A 146 -12.25 -18.28 -20.61
N ARG A 147 -12.14 -18.54 -19.29
CA ARG A 147 -12.64 -17.65 -18.24
C ARG A 147 -12.13 -16.25 -18.55
N LYS A 148 -13.05 -15.33 -18.85
CA LYS A 148 -12.76 -13.92 -19.10
C LYS A 148 -12.22 -13.33 -17.79
N ARG A 149 -10.90 -13.40 -17.59
CA ARG A 149 -10.24 -12.57 -16.58
C ARG A 149 -10.60 -11.14 -16.97
N THR A 150 -11.23 -10.42 -16.03
CA THR A 150 -11.47 -8.99 -16.17
C THR A 150 -10.14 -8.36 -16.53
N SER A 151 -10.03 -7.84 -17.76
CA SER A 151 -8.89 -7.05 -18.16
C SER A 151 -8.88 -5.85 -17.22
N LYS A 152 -7.97 -5.88 -16.24
CA LYS A 152 -7.66 -4.68 -15.48
C LYS A 152 -7.23 -3.66 -16.53
N LYS A 153 -8.08 -2.66 -16.75
CA LYS A 153 -7.82 -1.59 -17.71
C LYS A 153 -6.48 -0.96 -17.30
N SER A 154 -5.54 -0.98 -18.25
CA SER A 154 -4.26 -0.27 -18.23
C SER A 154 -3.50 -0.30 -16.89
N GLY A 155 -2.91 -1.45 -16.56
CA GLY A 155 -1.71 -1.44 -15.72
C GLY A 155 -0.52 -1.08 -16.61
N LEU A 156 0.35 -0.19 -16.15
CA LEU A 156 1.57 0.19 -16.86
C LEU A 156 2.31 -1.06 -17.33
N GLU A 157 2.68 -1.08 -18.61
CA GLU A 157 3.54 -2.10 -19.19
C GLU A 157 4.81 -2.20 -18.33
N PRO A 158 5.29 -3.40 -17.99
CA PRO A 158 6.54 -3.53 -17.24
C PRO A 158 7.67 -2.91 -18.07
N VAL A 159 8.15 -1.75 -17.64
CA VAL A 159 9.24 -1.03 -18.29
C VAL A 159 10.58 -1.59 -17.79
N ILE A 160 11.46 -1.92 -18.72
CA ILE A 160 12.80 -2.41 -18.39
C ILE A 160 13.61 -1.25 -17.83
N LEU A 161 14.16 -1.40 -16.62
CA LEU A 161 14.87 -0.32 -15.91
C LEU A 161 16.07 0.25 -16.68
N SER A 162 16.69 -0.53 -17.57
CA SER A 162 17.80 -0.08 -18.42
C SER A 162 17.38 0.88 -19.54
N GLU A 163 16.10 0.91 -19.90
CA GLU A 163 15.56 1.81 -20.93
C GLU A 163 15.14 3.16 -20.34
N ILE A 164 15.01 3.23 -19.01
CA ILE A 164 14.67 4.46 -18.30
C ILE A 164 15.96 5.25 -18.06
N GLY A 165 16.03 6.44 -18.67
CA GLY A 165 17.13 7.37 -18.41
C GLY A 165 17.15 7.86 -16.95
N PRO A 166 18.29 8.36 -16.46
CA PRO A 166 18.38 8.90 -15.10
C PRO A 166 17.31 9.99 -14.86
N PRO A 167 16.66 9.99 -13.69
CA PRO A 167 15.61 10.96 -13.42
C PRO A 167 16.21 12.37 -13.32
N GLN A 168 15.43 13.37 -13.71
CA GLN A 168 15.87 14.77 -13.70
C GLN A 168 16.30 15.27 -12.30
N CYS A 169 15.79 14.66 -11.23
CA CYS A 169 16.19 14.96 -9.85
C CYS A 169 17.63 14.52 -9.51
N LEU A 170 18.27 13.67 -10.32
CA LEU A 170 19.65 13.25 -10.09
C LEU A 170 20.60 14.44 -10.16
N ASN A 171 20.45 15.30 -11.17
CA ASN A 171 21.33 16.45 -11.36
C ASN A 171 21.19 17.44 -10.19
N SER A 172 19.95 17.76 -9.81
CA SER A 172 19.66 18.60 -8.64
C SER A 172 20.26 18.03 -7.35
N ALA A 173 20.21 16.71 -7.15
CA ALA A 173 20.81 16.06 -5.99
C ALA A 173 22.34 16.16 -6.01
N LEU A 174 22.98 15.98 -7.17
CA LEU A 174 24.43 16.12 -7.31
C LEU A 174 24.89 17.56 -7.07
N ASP A 175 24.15 18.53 -7.59
CA ASP A 175 24.44 19.95 -7.39
C ASP A 175 24.35 20.32 -5.91
N PHE A 176 23.27 19.92 -5.24
CA PHE A 176 23.10 20.12 -3.79
C PHE A 176 24.24 19.49 -2.96
N LEU A 177 24.64 18.26 -3.30
CA LEU A 177 25.75 17.59 -2.62
C LEU A 177 27.08 18.32 -2.86
N SER A 178 27.29 18.85 -4.06
CA SER A 178 28.50 19.60 -4.40
C SER A 178 28.57 20.94 -3.66
N GLU A 179 27.44 21.65 -3.56
CA GLU A 179 27.29 22.90 -2.82
C GLU A 179 27.53 22.66 -1.32
N ARG A 180 26.91 21.63 -0.74
CA ARG A 180 27.16 21.25 0.65
C ARG A 180 28.60 20.84 0.90
N LYS A 181 29.24 20.14 -0.05
CA LYS A 181 30.65 19.77 0.05
C LYS A 181 31.56 21.02 0.10
N ARG A 182 31.22 22.05 -0.68
CA ARG A 182 31.95 23.34 -0.76
C ARG A 182 31.62 24.31 0.37
N SER A 183 30.40 24.27 0.91
CA SER A 183 29.90 25.14 1.97
C SER A 183 30.57 24.86 3.33
N VAL A 184 30.99 23.61 3.59
CA VAL A 184 31.74 23.31 4.81
C VAL A 184 33.14 23.91 4.72
N PRO A 185 33.56 24.78 5.67
CA PRO A 185 34.88 25.37 5.67
C PRO A 185 35.92 24.25 5.82
N ARG A 186 36.56 23.90 4.70
CA ARG A 186 37.66 22.96 4.62
C ARG A 186 38.74 23.60 3.77
N SER A 187 39.99 23.27 4.03
CA SER A 187 41.07 23.64 3.10
C SER A 187 40.82 22.98 1.75
N ASN A 188 41.02 23.72 0.66
CA ASN A 188 40.81 23.21 -0.70
C ASN A 188 41.69 21.97 -0.98
N SER A 189 42.84 21.88 -0.34
CA SER A 189 43.71 20.69 -0.37
C SER A 189 43.03 19.45 0.23
N VAL A 190 42.26 19.57 1.31
CA VAL A 190 41.50 18.47 1.92
C VAL A 190 40.29 18.09 1.06
N LEU A 191 39.66 19.03 0.37
CA LEU A 191 38.55 18.75 -0.55
C LEU A 191 38.98 17.98 -1.80
N ASN A 192 40.14 18.35 -2.37
CA ASN A 192 40.70 17.74 -3.57
C ASN A 192 41.45 16.43 -3.27
N ASN A 193 41.99 16.29 -2.06
CA ASN A 193 42.76 15.13 -1.61
C ASN A 193 42.04 14.39 -0.47
N SER A 194 40.71 14.32 -0.50
CA SER A 194 39.92 13.75 0.60
C SER A 194 40.21 12.26 0.83
N SER A 195 40.49 11.52 -0.24
CA SER A 195 40.77 10.08 -0.19
C SER A 195 42.15 9.75 0.41
N ARG A 196 43.14 10.64 0.26
CA ARG A 196 44.49 10.44 0.79
C ARG A 196 44.76 11.24 2.07
N ALA A 197 43.99 12.28 2.37
CA ALA A 197 44.00 12.95 3.68
C ALA A 197 43.59 12.01 4.82
N LEU A 198 42.50 11.25 4.66
CA LEU A 198 42.10 10.25 5.65
C LEU A 198 43.12 9.12 5.78
N ARG A 199 43.75 8.71 4.66
CA ARG A 199 44.80 7.67 4.67
C ARG A 199 46.02 8.09 5.48
N LEU A 200 46.47 9.35 5.34
CA LEU A 200 47.57 9.91 6.13
C LEU A 200 47.23 9.97 7.62
N LEU A 201 46.01 10.39 7.96
CA LEU A 201 45.56 10.43 9.36
C LEU A 201 45.49 9.02 9.98
N SER A 202 44.99 8.05 9.22
CA SER A 202 44.94 6.64 9.65
C SER A 202 46.33 6.03 9.79
N SER A 203 47.28 6.34 8.89
CA SER A 203 48.67 5.85 9.00
C SER A 203 49.50 6.60 10.05
N SER A 204 49.16 7.85 10.36
CA SER A 204 49.87 8.68 11.35
C SER A 204 49.60 8.27 12.80
N GLY A 205 48.68 7.33 13.04
CA GLY A 205 48.34 6.87 14.39
C GLY A 205 47.66 7.91 15.28
N VAL A 206 47.32 9.09 14.74
CA VAL A 206 46.70 10.21 15.49
C VAL A 206 45.27 9.87 15.93
N LEU A 207 44.54 9.09 15.14
CA LEU A 207 43.15 8.71 15.41
C LEU A 207 43.00 7.35 16.13
N GLY A 208 44.12 6.67 16.41
CA GLY A 208 44.13 5.28 16.90
C GLY A 208 44.58 5.08 18.34
N ARG A 209 44.82 6.15 19.12
CA ARG A 209 45.18 6.00 20.54
C ARG A 209 43.93 6.05 21.41
N LYS A 210 43.49 4.87 21.85
CA LYS A 210 42.75 4.67 23.10
C LYS A 210 43.53 3.67 23.93
#